data_AF-A0A969LAB2-F1
#
_entry.id   AF-A0A969LAB2-F1
#
_cell.length_a   1.000
_cell.length_b   1.000
_cell.length_c   1.000
_cell.angle_alpha   90.00
_cell.angle_beta   90.00
_cell.angle_gamma   90.00
#
_symmetry.space_group_name_H-M   'P 1'
#
loop_
_entity.id
_entity.type
_entity.pdbx_description
1 polymer ?
#
loop_
_entity_poly.entity_id
_entity_poly.type
_entity_poly.pdbx_seq_one_letter_code
_entity_poly.pdbx_strand_id
1 'polypeptide(L)'
;MPAPRMFEEAHARYQINYRHQESEYPDFHAEPLLPHQFSRNGPGLAVADANNDNRDDFYVGAPSGQAGEIFFQQPDGTFRPQKLRLITNPKKIWEPCSLMPTRMAT
;
A
#
# COMPACT_ATOMS: atom_id res chain seq x y z
N MET A 1 17.48 -9.54 -38.23
CA MET A 1 16.07 -9.59 -37.78
C MET A 1 16.04 -9.15 -36.32
N PRO A 2 15.14 -8.25 -35.89
CA PRO A 2 15.04 -7.87 -34.48
C PRO A 2 14.58 -9.06 -33.64
N ALA A 3 15.12 -9.20 -32.43
CA ALA A 3 14.79 -10.30 -31.52
C ALA A 3 13.31 -10.19 -31.05
N PRO A 4 12.63 -11.32 -30.81
CA PRO A 4 11.25 -11.32 -30.31
C PRO A 4 11.17 -10.71 -28.91
N ARG A 5 10.17 -9.86 -28.68
CA ARG A 5 9.89 -9.29 -27.36
C ARG A 5 9.27 -10.35 -26.45
N MET A 6 9.93 -10.64 -25.32
CA MET A 6 9.46 -11.58 -24.30
C MET A 6 8.46 -10.96 -23.31
N PHE A 7 8.43 -9.62 -23.22
CA PHE A 7 7.57 -8.88 -22.29
C PHE A 7 6.86 -7.73 -23.00
N GLU A 8 5.65 -7.43 -22.54
CA GLU A 8 4.83 -6.30 -22.97
C GLU A 8 4.37 -5.47 -21.75
N GLU A 9 4.12 -4.18 -21.97
CA GLU A 9 3.62 -3.30 -20.92
C GLU A 9 2.11 -3.53 -20.68
N ALA A 10 1.77 -3.95 -19.47
CA ALA A 10 0.39 -4.22 -19.09
C ALA A 10 -0.40 -2.95 -18.71
N HIS A 11 0.27 -1.88 -18.28
CA HIS A 11 -0.38 -0.70 -17.71
C HIS A 11 -1.36 -0.03 -18.69
N ALA A 12 -0.98 0.10 -19.96
CA ALA A 12 -1.80 0.70 -21.01
C ALA A 12 -3.01 -0.17 -21.37
N ARG A 13 -2.85 -1.50 -21.32
CA ARG A 13 -3.91 -2.47 -21.61
C ARG A 13 -5.00 -2.46 -20.54
N TYR A 14 -4.62 -2.28 -19.27
CA TYR A 14 -5.54 -2.33 -18.12
C TYR A 14 -5.91 -0.95 -17.56
N GLN A 15 -5.43 0.13 -18.19
CA GLN A 15 -5.59 1.53 -17.74
C GLN A 15 -5.11 1.80 -16.31
N ILE A 16 -4.07 1.09 -15.86
CA ILE A 16 -3.52 1.24 -14.51
C ILE A 16 -2.42 2.30 -14.52
N ASN A 17 -2.77 3.53 -14.15
CA ASN A 17 -1.82 4.63 -14.02
C ASN A 17 -1.47 4.88 -12.54
N TYR A 18 -0.71 3.95 -11.95
CA TYR A 18 -0.29 4.04 -10.55
C TYR A 18 1.23 4.23 -10.44
N ARG A 19 1.65 5.14 -9.55
CA ARG A 19 3.06 5.34 -9.22
C ARG A 19 3.20 5.39 -7.69
N HIS A 20 3.89 4.41 -7.13
CA HIS A 20 4.22 4.40 -5.71
C HIS A 20 5.16 5.56 -5.37
N GLN A 21 4.86 6.27 -4.29
CA GLN A 21 5.71 7.31 -3.73
C GLN A 21 6.05 6.95 -2.28
N GLU A 22 7.32 6.63 -2.06
CA GLU A 22 7.83 6.24 -0.75
C GLU A 22 8.05 7.46 0.17
N SER A 23 7.95 7.25 1.49
CA SER A 23 8.23 8.31 2.46
C SER A 23 9.74 8.51 2.69
N GLU A 24 10.14 9.77 2.91
CA GLU A 24 11.53 10.11 3.25
C GLU A 24 11.78 9.91 4.75
N TYR A 25 12.04 8.66 5.16
CA TYR A 25 12.42 8.33 6.53
C TYR A 25 13.70 7.47 6.57
N PRO A 26 14.87 8.03 6.92
CA PRO A 26 16.12 7.28 6.93
C PRO A 26 16.28 6.48 8.23
N ASP A 27 16.05 5.17 8.17
CA ASP A 27 16.13 4.27 9.33
C ASP A 27 17.50 4.28 10.01
N PHE A 28 18.56 4.51 9.23
CA PHE A 28 19.94 4.55 9.74
C PHE A 28 20.20 5.65 10.77
N HIS A 29 19.39 6.72 10.82
CA HIS A 29 19.50 7.73 11.88
C HIS A 29 19.02 7.20 13.23
N ALA A 30 18.02 6.32 13.23
CA ALA A 30 17.53 5.67 14.44
C ALA A 30 18.37 4.44 14.78
N GLU A 31 18.74 3.65 13.76
CA GLU A 31 19.41 2.36 13.92
C GLU A 31 20.59 2.23 12.93
N PRO A 32 21.78 2.77 13.27
CA PRO A 32 22.93 2.80 12.36
C PRO A 32 23.48 1.44 11.94
N LEU A 33 23.15 0.38 12.71
CA LEU A 33 23.63 -0.99 12.48
C LEU A 33 22.70 -1.80 11.58
N LEU A 34 21.63 -1.21 11.05
CA LEU A 34 20.77 -1.91 10.10
C LEU A 34 21.54 -2.22 8.80
N PRO A 35 21.39 -3.43 8.24
CA PRO A 35 22.00 -3.79 6.97
C PRO A 35 21.28 -3.18 5.76
N HIS A 36 20.02 -2.76 5.90
CA HIS A 36 19.21 -2.12 4.86
C HIS A 36 18.06 -1.29 5.45
N GLN A 37 17.46 -0.44 4.63
CA GLN A 37 16.35 0.45 4.99
C GLN A 37 15.01 -0.28 4.83
N PHE A 38 14.33 -0.55 5.94
CA PHE A 38 13.04 -1.24 5.98
C PHE A 38 11.87 -0.30 5.69
N SER A 39 12.05 1.01 5.90
CA SER A 39 11.04 2.02 5.59
C SER A 39 10.74 2.17 4.10
N ARG A 40 11.48 1.48 3.23
CA ARG A 40 11.32 1.52 1.77
C ARG A 40 11.04 0.15 1.13
N ASN A 41 10.43 -0.77 1.86
CA ASN A 41 10.07 -2.09 1.34
C ASN A 41 8.96 -2.07 0.27
N GLY A 42 8.45 -0.89 -0.09
CA GLY A 42 7.47 -0.72 -1.15
C GLY A 42 6.03 -0.98 -0.69
N PRO A 43 5.06 -0.86 -1.60
CA PRO A 43 3.66 -1.02 -1.28
C PRO A 43 3.29 -2.50 -1.16
N GLY A 44 2.52 -2.85 -0.12
CA GLY A 44 1.86 -4.15 -0.06
C GLY A 44 0.72 -4.23 -1.08
N LEU A 45 0.51 -5.40 -1.67
CA LEU A 45 -0.61 -5.67 -2.58
C LEU A 45 -1.54 -6.72 -1.96
N ALA A 46 -2.84 -6.51 -2.08
CA ALA A 46 -3.86 -7.49 -1.73
C ALA A 46 -4.84 -7.62 -2.90
N VAL A 47 -5.33 -8.84 -3.16
CA VAL A 47 -6.31 -9.13 -4.21
C VAL A 47 -7.50 -9.81 -3.56
N ALA A 48 -8.70 -9.27 -3.79
CA ALA A 48 -9.96 -9.82 -3.31
C ALA A 48 -11.13 -9.15 -4.04
N ASP A 49 -12.27 -9.83 -4.12
CA ASP A 49 -13.53 -9.19 -4.52
C ASP A 49 -14.03 -8.28 -3.39
N ALA A 50 -13.95 -6.96 -3.58
CA ALA A 50 -14.27 -5.98 -2.55
C ALA A 50 -15.70 -5.41 -2.70
N ASN A 51 -16.31 -5.54 -3.87
CA ASN A 51 -17.65 -5.00 -4.19
C ASN A 51 -18.72 -6.10 -4.39
N ASN A 52 -18.33 -7.38 -4.26
CA ASN A 52 -19.16 -8.57 -4.44
C ASN A 52 -19.71 -8.72 -5.86
N ASP A 53 -18.92 -8.38 -6.88
CA ASP A 53 -19.27 -8.52 -8.30
C ASP A 53 -18.69 -9.79 -8.98
N ASN A 54 -18.06 -10.68 -8.19
CA ASN A 54 -17.31 -11.86 -8.62
C ASN A 54 -16.09 -11.55 -9.51
N ARG A 55 -15.51 -10.35 -9.38
CA ARG A 55 -14.27 -9.96 -10.07
C ARG A 55 -13.17 -9.69 -9.05
N ASP A 56 -11.94 -9.89 -9.48
CA ASP A 56 -10.79 -9.67 -8.63
C ASP A 56 -10.44 -8.18 -8.62
N ASP A 57 -10.72 -7.52 -7.50
CA ASP A 57 -10.20 -6.18 -7.23
C ASP A 57 -8.82 -6.29 -6.57
N PHE A 58 -8.02 -5.23 -6.69
CA PHE A 58 -6.75 -5.17 -5.97
C PHE A 58 -6.57 -3.87 -5.21
N TYR A 59 -5.93 -3.98 -4.07
CA TYR A 59 -5.58 -2.86 -3.21
C TYR A 59 -4.07 -2.69 -3.16
N VAL A 60 -3.63 -1.44 -3.30
CA VAL A 60 -2.23 -1.03 -3.18
C VAL A 60 -2.07 -0.23 -1.90
N GLY A 61 -1.27 -0.77 -0.99
CA GLY A 61 -0.87 -0.08 0.24
C GLY A 61 -0.02 1.15 -0.04
N ALA A 62 0.00 2.07 0.90
CA ALA A 62 0.80 3.28 0.85
C ALA A 62 1.67 3.35 2.13
N PRO A 63 2.77 4.13 2.12
CA PRO A 63 3.59 4.29 3.31
C PRO A 63 2.81 4.96 4.44
N SER A 64 3.38 4.89 5.65
CA SER A 64 2.76 5.48 6.84
C SER A 64 2.37 6.94 6.61
N GLY A 65 1.12 7.27 6.98
CA GLY A 65 0.55 8.61 6.80
C GLY A 65 -0.03 8.90 5.41
N GLN A 66 0.05 7.97 4.46
CA GLN A 66 -0.59 8.07 3.15
C GLN A 66 -1.71 7.03 3.01
N ALA A 67 -2.80 7.39 2.33
CA ALA A 67 -3.86 6.45 2.00
C ALA A 67 -3.44 5.58 0.81
N GLY A 68 -3.71 4.28 0.92
CA GLY A 68 -3.65 3.40 -0.23
C GLY A 68 -4.81 3.62 -1.20
N GLU A 69 -4.72 2.93 -2.33
CA GLU A 69 -5.65 3.05 -3.45
C GLU A 69 -6.18 1.66 -3.79
N ILE A 70 -7.50 1.52 -3.91
CA ILE A 70 -8.15 0.31 -4.40
C ILE A 70 -8.48 0.47 -5.88
N PHE A 71 -8.36 -0.60 -6.63
CA PHE A 71 -8.60 -0.65 -8.06
C PHE A 71 -9.71 -1.66 -8.32
N PHE A 72 -10.85 -1.15 -8.76
CA PHE A 72 -12.02 -1.97 -9.05
C PHE A 72 -12.01 -2.45 -10.49
N GLN A 73 -12.10 -3.76 -10.69
CA GLN A 73 -12.14 -4.33 -12.03
C GLN A 73 -13.47 -3.97 -12.71
N GLN A 74 -13.40 -3.49 -13.95
CA GLN A 74 -14.56 -3.19 -14.77
C GLN A 74 -14.90 -4.37 -15.70
N PRO A 75 -16.15 -4.47 -16.19
CA PRO A 75 -16.55 -5.54 -17.11
C PRO A 75 -15.76 -5.59 -18.43
N ASP A 76 -15.17 -4.46 -18.83
CA ASP A 76 -14.31 -4.33 -20.01
C ASP A 76 -12.86 -4.79 -19.76
N GLY A 77 -12.53 -5.19 -18.53
CA GLY A 77 -11.20 -5.62 -18.10
C GLY A 77 -10.29 -4.48 -17.65
N THR A 78 -10.74 -3.22 -17.69
CA THR A 78 -9.98 -2.08 -17.15
C THR A 78 -10.13 -1.98 -15.64
N PHE A 79 -9.28 -1.18 -14.99
CA PHE A 79 -9.35 -0.94 -13.55
C PHE A 79 -9.66 0.51 -13.24
N ARG A 80 -10.65 0.73 -12.38
CA ARG A 80 -11.01 2.06 -11.88
C ARG A 80 -10.33 2.33 -10.53
N PRO A 81 -9.44 3.33 -10.43
CA PRO A 81 -8.83 3.70 -9.16
C PRO A 81 -9.82 4.41 -8.22
N GLN A 82 -9.73 4.09 -6.94
CA GLN A 82 -10.42 4.78 -5.86
C GLN A 82 -9.47 4.96 -4.65
N LYS A 83 -9.13 6.21 -4.35
CA LYS A 83 -8.34 6.54 -3.17
C LYS A 83 -9.16 6.34 -1.90
N LEU A 84 -8.60 5.62 -0.94
CA LEU A 84 -9.21 5.47 0.36
C LEU A 84 -9.01 6.75 1.20
N ARG A 85 -9.91 6.98 2.15
CA ARG A 85 -9.75 8.05 3.13
C ARG A 85 -9.02 7.49 4.35
N LEU A 86 -7.97 8.17 4.78
CA LEU A 86 -7.33 7.86 6.07
C LEU A 86 -8.28 8.18 7.21
N ILE A 87 -8.63 7.15 7.98
CA ILE A 87 -9.28 7.26 9.29
C ILE A 87 -8.20 7.20 10.36
N THR A 88 -7.26 8.14 10.35
CA THR A 88 -6.26 8.27 11.41
C THR A 88 -6.28 9.66 12.02
N ASN A 89 -6.28 9.70 13.35
CA ASN A 89 -6.00 10.90 14.12
C ASN A 89 -4.48 10.95 14.33
N PRO A 90 -3.74 11.95 13.82
CA PRO A 90 -2.28 11.96 13.82
C PRO A 90 -1.65 11.87 15.22
N LYS A 91 -2.41 12.17 16.29
CA LYS A 91 -1.93 12.12 17.69
C LYS A 91 -1.78 10.71 18.27
N LYS A 92 -2.31 9.66 17.65
CA LYS A 92 -2.43 8.32 18.28
C LYS A 92 -1.50 7.24 17.70
N ILE A 93 -0.49 7.63 16.94
CA ILE A 93 0.36 6.69 16.18
C ILE A 93 1.58 6.22 17.02
N TRP A 94 1.92 6.95 18.10
CA TRP A 94 3.08 6.70 18.97
C TRP A 94 2.71 6.42 20.45
N GLU A 95 1.51 5.93 20.76
CA GLU A 95 1.31 5.44 22.14
C GLU A 95 2.11 4.14 22.29
N PRO A 96 3.21 4.09 23.09
CA PRO A 96 3.92 2.85 23.31
C PRO A 96 2.94 1.83 23.92
N CYS A 97 3.01 0.58 23.47
CA CYS A 97 2.24 -0.54 24.02
C CYS A 97 2.37 -0.68 25.56
N SER A 98 3.34 0.02 26.17
CA SER A 98 3.60 0.12 27.60
C SER A 98 2.58 0.94 28.42
N LEU A 99 1.57 1.58 27.81
CA LEU A 99 0.53 2.33 28.54
C LEU A 99 -0.85 1.69 28.41
N MET A 100 -0.93 0.38 28.64
CA MET A 100 -2.18 -0.16 29.20
C MET A 100 -2.22 0.26 30.67
N PRO A 101 -3.15 1.12 31.12
CA PRO A 101 -3.34 1.31 32.54
C PRO A 101 -3.77 -0.05 33.11
N THR A 102 -2.93 -0.63 33.95
CA THR A 102 -3.30 -1.75 34.80
C THR A 102 -4.42 -1.25 35.71
N ARG A 103 -5.67 -1.35 35.26
CA ARG A 103 -6.81 -1.31 36.17
C ARG A 103 -6.70 -2.57 37.01
N MET A 104 -5.96 -2.48 38.11
CA MET A 104 -6.13 -3.37 39.24
C MET A 104 -7.57 -3.18 39.71
N ALA A 105 -8.41 -4.16 39.41
CA ALA A 105 -9.71 -4.29 40.05
C ALA A 105 -9.42 -4.64 41.51
N THR A 106 -9.80 -3.74 42.42
CA THR A 106 -9.96 -4.00 43.84
C THR A 106 -11.39 -4.48 44.10
#